data_AF-A0A536TB88-F1
#
_entry.id   AF-A0A536TB88-F1
#
_cell.length_a   1.000
_cell.length_b   1.000
_cell.length_c   1.000
_cell.angle_alpha   90.00
_cell.angle_beta   90.00
_cell.angle_gamma   90.00
#
_symmetry.space_group_name_H-M   'P 1'
#
loop_
_entity.id
_entity.type
_entity.pdbx_description
1 polymer ?
#
loop_
_entity_poly.entity_id
_entity_poly.type
_entity_poly.pdbx_seq_one_letter_code
_entity_poly.pdbx_strand_id
1 'polypeptide(L)' 'ADNPLVAREPHVRFYAGAPLSLGSGSPVGTLCVVDHRPRSFDEDQLSLLRDLSKLVEREFQIKPADVAVKRTTI' A
#
# COMPACT_ATOMS: atom_id res chain seq x y z
N ALA A 1 14.40 -8.10 18.66
CA ALA A 1 13.20 -8.03 17.81
C ALA A 1 12.47 -6.74 18.16
N ASP A 2 13.17 -5.61 17.98
CA ASP A 2 12.95 -4.42 18.82
C ASP A 2 12.37 -3.25 18.03
N ASN A 3 11.78 -3.54 16.86
CA ASN A 3 11.05 -2.54 16.11
C ASN A 3 9.82 -2.10 16.93
N PRO A 4 9.65 -0.80 17.23
CA PRO A 4 8.51 -0.31 18.02
C PRO A 4 7.15 -0.72 17.46
N LEU A 5 7.01 -0.87 16.14
CA LEU A 5 5.76 -1.31 15.50
C LEU A 5 5.41 -2.77 15.78
N VAL A 6 6.40 -3.58 16.19
CA VAL A 6 6.26 -5.00 16.55
C VAL A 6 6.18 -5.14 18.08
N ALA A 7 7.06 -4.45 18.80
CA ALA A 7 7.23 -4.56 20.25
C ALA A 7 6.16 -3.81 21.06
N ARG A 8 5.49 -2.83 20.46
CA ARG A 8 4.42 -2.03 21.08
C ARG A 8 3.20 -2.03 20.17
N GLU A 9 2.07 -1.52 20.67
CA GLU A 9 0.89 -1.25 19.86
C GLU A 9 1.32 -0.49 18.58
N PRO A 10 0.94 -0.96 17.38
CA PRO A 10 -0.16 -1.88 17.13
C PRO A 10 0.24 -3.36 17.03
N HIS A 11 1.47 -3.75 17.37
CA HIS A 11 1.93 -5.15 17.34
C HIS A 11 1.83 -5.79 15.94
N VAL A 12 2.35 -5.11 14.92
CA VAL A 12 2.41 -5.63 13.54
C VAL A 12 3.20 -6.93 13.50
N ARG A 13 2.62 -7.97 12.89
CA ARG A 13 3.25 -9.30 12.72
C ARG A 13 3.39 -9.72 11.26
N PHE A 14 2.77 -8.99 10.35
CA PHE A 14 2.89 -9.18 8.92
C PHE A 14 2.83 -7.83 8.20
N TYR A 15 3.66 -7.69 7.16
CA TYR A 15 3.67 -6.53 6.28
C TYR A 15 4.02 -7.00 4.86
N ALA A 16 3.23 -6.58 3.88
CA ALA A 16 3.54 -6.71 2.46
C ALA A 16 3.23 -5.39 1.76
N GLY A 17 4.11 -4.98 0.84
CA GLY A 17 3.97 -3.73 0.11
C GLY A 17 4.22 -3.91 -1.38
N ALA A 18 3.42 -3.23 -2.20
CA ALA A 18 3.66 -3.06 -3.63
C ALA A 18 3.86 -1.57 -3.95
N PRO A 19 5.01 -1.17 -4.52
CA PRO A 19 5.26 0.23 -4.86
C PRO A 19 4.25 0.73 -5.89
N LEU A 20 3.91 2.00 -5.80
CA LEU A 20 3.01 2.70 -6.71
C LEU A 20 3.77 3.81 -7.42
N SER A 21 3.64 3.86 -8.74
CA SER A 21 4.27 4.85 -9.62
C SER A 21 3.25 5.51 -10.54
N LEU A 22 3.52 6.75 -10.92
CA LEU A 22 2.78 7.41 -12.00
C LEU A 22 3.15 6.79 -13.35
N GLY A 23 2.38 7.10 -14.40
CA GLY A 23 2.70 6.70 -15.77
C GLY A 23 4.08 7.17 -16.26
N SER A 24 4.68 8.18 -15.60
CA SER A 24 6.05 8.63 -15.82
C SER A 24 7.13 7.74 -15.18
N GLY A 25 6.75 6.72 -14.41
CA GLY A 25 7.64 5.91 -13.59
C GLY A 25 8.08 6.56 -12.28
N SER A 26 7.57 7.76 -11.97
CA SER A 26 7.88 8.45 -10.71
C SER A 26 7.17 7.76 -9.54
N PRO A 27 7.88 7.33 -8.48
CA PRO A 27 7.26 6.71 -7.32
C PRO A 27 6.41 7.73 -6.56
N VAL A 28 5.19 7.33 -6.18
CA VAL A 28 4.24 8.18 -5.44
C VAL A 28 3.79 7.58 -4.12
N GLY A 29 4.05 6.30 -3.88
CA GLY A 29 3.75 5.66 -2.61
C GLY A 29 3.84 4.14 -2.71
N THR A 30 3.16 3.46 -1.78
CA THR A 30 3.13 2.00 -1.69
C THR A 30 1.73 1.55 -1.25
N LEU A 31 1.15 0.59 -1.94
CA LEU A 31 -0.03 -0.15 -1.46
C LEU A 31 0.44 -1.18 -0.44
N CYS A 32 -0.05 -1.08 0.80
CA CYS A 32 0.41 -1.91 1.91
C CYS A 32 -0.71 -2.77 2.49
N VAL A 33 -0.37 -4.01 2.84
CA VAL A 33 -1.17 -4.90 3.69
C VAL A 33 -0.45 -5.05 5.01
N VAL A 34 -1.17 -4.83 6.12
CA VAL A 34 -0.66 -4.93 7.48
C VAL A 34 -1.56 -5.86 8.27
N ASP A 35 -0.99 -6.77 9.05
CA ASP A 35 -1.73 -7.64 9.96
C ASP A 35 -0.98 -7.83 11.30
N HIS A 36 -1.74 -8.05 12.37
CA HIS A 36 -1.27 -8.32 13.72
C HIS A 36 -1.09 -9.82 13.99
N ARG A 37 -1.41 -10.67 13.01
CA ARG A 37 -1.13 -12.10 13.02
C ARG A 37 -0.06 -12.46 11.99
N PRO A 38 0.84 -13.41 12.28
CA PRO A 38 1.78 -13.92 11.28
C PRO A 38 1.02 -14.46 10.06
N ARG A 39 1.49 -14.09 8.87
CA ARG A 39 1.01 -14.63 7.59
C ARG A 39 2.20 -14.83 6.66
N SER A 40 2.01 -15.69 5.68
CA SER A 40 2.85 -15.80 4.49
C SER A 40 1.98 -15.57 3.28
N PHE A 41 2.51 -14.89 2.27
CA PHE A 41 1.90 -14.85 0.96
C PHE A 41 2.51 -15.94 0.08
N ASP A 42 1.68 -16.66 -0.65
CA ASP A 42 2.10 -17.44 -1.80
C ASP A 42 2.26 -16.55 -3.04
N GLU A 43 2.74 -17.12 -4.15
CA GLU A 43 2.98 -16.38 -5.39
C GLU A 43 1.68 -15.80 -5.98
N ASP A 44 0.55 -16.50 -5.81
CA ASP A 44 -0.76 -16.03 -6.31
C ASP A 44 -1.21 -14.78 -5.53
N GLN A 45 -1.02 -14.78 -4.21
CA GLN A 45 -1.31 -13.62 -3.35
C GLN A 45 -0.36 -12.44 -3.62
N LEU A 46 0.92 -12.71 -3.90
CA LEU A 46 1.86 -11.67 -4.33
C LEU A 46 1.48 -11.09 -5.70
N SER A 47 1.06 -11.93 -6.65
CA SER A 47 0.57 -11.49 -7.95
C SER A 47 -0.67 -10.62 -7.80
N LEU A 48 -1.62 -11.04 -6.97
CA LEU A 48 -2.82 -10.26 -6.68
C LEU A 48 -2.48 -8.89 -6.08
N LEU A 49 -1.55 -8.82 -5.14
CA LEU A 49 -1.12 -7.53 -4.55
C LEU A 49 -0.53 -6.59 -5.61
N ARG A 50 0.24 -7.12 -6.58
CA ARG A 50 0.77 -6.35 -7.72
C ARG A 50 -0.33 -5.93 -8.69
N ASP A 51 -1.33 -6.76 -8.90
CA ASP A 51 -2.43 -6.40 -9.80
C ASP A 51 -3.34 -5.33 -9.18
N LEU A 52 -3.58 -5.40 -7.87
CA LEU A 52 -4.23 -4.34 -7.11
C LEU A 52 -3.43 -3.03 -7.17
N SER A 53 -2.10 -3.09 -7.05
CA SER A 53 -1.26 -1.89 -7.17
C SER A 53 -1.40 -1.23 -8.55
N LYS A 54 -1.40 -2.02 -9.63
CA LYS A 54 -1.64 -1.51 -11.00
C LYS A 54 -3.04 -0.91 -11.19
N LEU A 55 -4.05 -1.42 -10.48
CA LEU A 55 -5.38 -0.82 -10.51
C LEU A 55 -5.36 0.57 -9.86
N VAL A 56 -4.72 0.71 -8.70
CA VAL A 56 -4.54 2.01 -8.04
C VAL A 56 -3.76 2.99 -8.93
N GLU A 57 -2.68 2.54 -9.59
CA GLU A 57 -1.91 3.37 -10.52
C GLU A 57 -2.73 3.86 -11.72
N ARG A 58 -3.69 3.06 -12.20
CA ARG A 58 -4.63 3.49 -13.25
C ARG A 58 -5.56 4.59 -12.78
N GLU A 59 -6.05 4.52 -11.54
CA GLU A 59 -6.90 5.56 -10.96
C GLU A 59 -6.17 6.91 -10.86
N PHE A 60 -4.85 6.92 -10.66
CA PHE A 60 -4.06 8.16 -10.67
C PHE A 60 -4.06 8.88 -12.03
N GLN A 61 -4.36 8.18 -13.12
CA GLN A 61 -4.39 8.76 -14.46
C GLN A 61 -5.73 9.45 -14.77
N ILE A 62 -6.75 9.26 -13.93
CA ILE A 62 -8.04 9.93 -14.04
C ILE A 62 -7.86 11.38 -13.55
N LYS A 63 -7.94 12.33 -14.49
CA LYS A 63 -7.82 13.76 -14.19
C LYS A 63 -8.87 14.21 -13.16
N PRO A 64 -8.53 15.18 -12.28
CA PRO A 64 -9.44 15.66 -11.25
C PRO A 64 -10.55 16.50 -11.88
N ALA A 65 -11.64 15.84 -12.26
CA ALA A 65 -12.98 16.42 -12.13
C ALA A 65 -13.67 15.90 -10.85
N ASP A 66 -13.31 14.70 -10.36
CA ASP A 66 -14.12 13.99 -9.35
C ASP A 66 -13.43 13.65 -8.02
N VAL A 67 -12.12 13.88 -7.84
CA VAL A 67 -11.44 13.53 -6.58
C VAL A 67 -10.92 14.77 -5.86
N ALA A 68 -11.83 15.48 -5.20
CA ALA A 68 -11.50 16.46 -4.17
C ALA A 68 -10.94 15.72 -2.94
N VAL A 69 -9.64 15.42 -2.94
CA VAL A 69 -8.93 15.03 -1.72
C VAL A 69 -8.90 16.26 -0.82
N LYS A 70 -9.85 16.35 0.11
CA LYS A 70 -9.84 17.35 1.18
C LYS A 70 -8.55 17.16 1.98
N ARG A 71 -7.60 18.08 1.80
CA ARG A 71 -6.43 18.21 2.68
C ARG A 71 -6.94 18.58 4.07
N THR A 72 -7.16 17.57 4.91
CA THR A 72 -7.34 17.78 6.35
C THR A 72 -5.96 18.02 6.94
N THR A 73 -5.62 19.29 7.06
CA THR A 73 -4.52 19.80 7.88
C THR A 73 -4.84 19.48 9.36
N ILE A 74 -3.83 19.01 10.09
CA ILE A 74 -3.86 18.81 11.55
C ILE A 74 -3.85 20.17 12.25
#